data_AF-A0A259BTV9-F1
#
_entry.id   AF-A0A259BTV9-F1
#
_cell.length_a   1.000
_cell.length_b   1.000
_cell.length_c   1.000
_cell.angle_alpha   90.00
_cell.angle_beta   90.00
_cell.angle_gamma   90.00
#
_symmetry.space_group_name_H-M   'P 1'
#
loop_
_entity.id
_entity.type
_entity.pdbx_description
1 polymer ?
#
loop_
_entity_poly.entity_id
_entity_poly.type
_entity_poly.pdbx_seq_one_letter_code
_entity_poly.pdbx_strand_id
1 'polypeptide(L)' 'MVELKTGDTIPADIRLVEAVNFETNEALLTGESLPVRKEAVPTYPDHTGPGDRLNVAYSS' A
#
# COMPACT_ATOMS: atom_id res chain seq x y z
N MET A 1 -15.25 3.83 -4.79
CA MET A 1 -13.89 3.58 -5.32
C MET A 1 -13.11 4.86 -5.16
N VAL A 2 -11.84 4.78 -4.77
CA VAL A 2 -10.95 5.94 -4.62
C VAL A 2 -9.88 5.80 -5.70
N GLU A 3 -9.54 6.91 -6.35
CA GLU A 3 -8.44 7.00 -7.30
C GLU A 3 -7.31 7.78 -6.66
N LEU A 4 -6.08 7.29 -6.84
CA LEU A 4 -4.88 7.90 -6.29
C LEU A 4 -3.88 8.12 -7.42
N LYS A 5 -3.20 9.26 -7.36
CA LYS A 5 -2.08 9.60 -8.22
C LYS A 5 -0.86 9.94 -7.36
N THR A 6 0.29 10.01 -8.02
CA THR A 6 1.54 10.42 -7.38
C THR A 6 1.38 11.77 -6.68
N GLY A 7 1.77 11.81 -5.40
CA GLY A 7 1.68 12.99 -4.54
C GLY A 7 0.41 13.06 -3.69
N ASP A 8 -0.58 12.19 -3.93
CA ASP A 8 -1.74 12.10 -3.05
C ASP A 8 -1.37 11.38 -1.74
N THR A 9 -1.98 11.84 -0.65
CA THR A 9 -1.97 11.10 0.63
C THR A 9 -3.06 10.02 0.60
N ILE A 10 -2.76 8.86 1.18
CA ILE A 10 -3.72 7.77 1.30
C ILE A 10 -4.81 8.17 2.32
N PRO A 11 -6.08 8.36 1.91
CA PRO A 11 -7.10 8.96 2.77
C PRO A 11 -7.68 8.00 3.81
N ALA A 12 -7.53 6.69 3.58
CA ALA A 12 -7.99 5.61 4.44
C ALA A 12 -7.22 4.34 4.05
N ASP A 13 -7.25 3.32 4.91
CA ASP A 13 -6.71 2.01 4.56
C ASP A 13 -7.53 1.40 3.42
N ILE A 14 -6.88 1.12 2.29
CA ILE A 14 -7.54 0.71 1.05
C ILE A 14 -6.96 -0.58 0.49
N ARG A 15 -7.84 -1.46 0.01
CA ARG A 15 -7.47 -2.62 -0.80
C ARG A 15 -7.32 -2.19 -2.26
N LEU A 16 -6.17 -2.47 -2.85
CA LEU A 16 -5.91 -2.18 -4.25
C LEU A 16 -6.71 -3.10 -5.15
N VAL A 17 -7.44 -2.51 -6.10
CA VAL A 17 -8.18 -3.23 -7.14
C VAL A 17 -7.37 -3.25 -8.44
N GLU A 18 -6.71 -2.14 -8.78
CA GLU A 18 -5.82 -1.98 -9.91
C GLU A 18 -4.62 -1.11 -9.50
N ALA A 19 -3.43 -1.36 -10.09
CA ALA A 19 -2.23 -0.59 -9.80
C ALA A 19 -1.24 -0.64 -10.99
N VAL A 20 -0.65 0.50 -11.33
CA VAL A 20 0.40 0.61 -12.37
C VAL A 20 1.53 1.47 -11.83
N ASN A 21 2.72 0.88 -11.65
CA ASN A 21 3.89 1.56 -11.05
C ASN A 21 3.55 2.31 -9.75
N PHE A 22 2.70 1.71 -8.92
CA PHE A 22 2.23 2.31 -7.69
C PHE A 22 3.18 1.97 -6.53
N GLU A 23 3.71 3.01 -5.90
CA GLU A 23 4.64 2.92 -4.76
C GLU A 23 4.14 3.84 -3.64
N THR A 24 4.25 3.39 -2.40
CA THR A 24 3.84 4.16 -1.22
C THR A 24 5.02 4.32 -0.26
N ASN A 25 5.06 5.46 0.45
CA ASN A 25 6.00 5.65 1.55
C ASN A 25 5.34 5.15 2.83
N GLU A 26 5.86 4.06 3.39
CA GLU A 26 5.31 3.42 4.59
C GLU A 26 6.23 3.56 5.80
N ALA A 27 7.12 4.57 5.81
CA ALA A 27 8.06 4.79 6.90
C ALA A 27 7.39 4.93 8.27
N LEU A 28 6.17 5.49 8.34
CA LEU A 28 5.42 5.60 9.60
C LEU A 28 4.88 4.25 10.10
N LEU A 29 4.69 3.28 9.22
CA LEU A 29 4.14 1.95 9.52
C LEU A 29 5.23 0.92 9.75
N THR A 30 6.25 0.88 8.88
CA THR A 30 7.31 -0.14 8.88
C THR A 30 8.63 0.36 9.45
N GLY A 31 8.83 1.69 9.51
CA GLY A 31 10.12 2.30 9.83
C GLY A 31 11.10 2.34 8.65
N GLU A 32 10.72 1.80 7.49
CA GLU A 32 11.57 1.76 6.30
C GLU A 32 11.37 3.02 5.45
N SER A 33 12.47 3.70 5.11
CA SER A 33 12.42 4.98 4.39
C SER A 33 12.30 4.84 2.87
N LEU A 34 12.50 3.64 2.33
CA LEU A 34 12.40 3.39 0.90
C LEU A 34 10.93 3.17 0.51
N PRO A 35 10.50 3.71 -0.65
CA PRO A 35 9.16 3.43 -1.16
C PRO A 35 8.95 1.93 -1.38
N VAL A 36 7.76 1.45 -1.03
CA VAL A 36 7.36 0.06 -1.20
C VAL A 36 6.45 -0.05 -2.42
N ARG A 37 6.82 -0.93 -3.36
CA ARG A 37 5.99 -1.21 -4.53
C ARG A 37 4.78 -2.04 -4.14
N LYS A 38 3.61 -1.63 -4.63
CA LYS A 38 2.33 -2.24 -4.33
C LYS A 38 1.75 -2.96 -5.55
N GLU A 39 1.00 -4.04 -5.28
CA GLU A 39 0.45 -4.93 -6.29
C GLU A 39 -0.97 -5.36 -5.91
N ALA A 40 -1.95 -5.18 -6.81
CA ALA A 40 -3.35 -5.48 -6.49
C ALA A 40 -3.66 -6.99 -6.38
N VAL A 41 -2.98 -7.82 -7.16
CA VAL A 41 -3.32 -9.24 -7.39
C VAL A 41 -2.92 -10.19 -6.25
N PRO A 42 -1.72 -10.09 -5.64
CA PRO A 42 -1.29 -11.06 -4.63
C PRO A 42 -2.25 -11.19 -3.46
N THR A 43 -2.32 -12.40 -2.91
CA THR A 43 -3.05 -12.72 -1.67
C THR A 43 -2.06 -13.25 -0.64
N TYR A 44 -2.29 -12.92 0.62
CA TYR A 44 -1.40 -13.27 1.73
C TYR A 44 -2.13 -14.13 2.76
N PRO A 45 -1.42 -14.99 3.51
CA PRO A 45 -1.97 -15.67 4.67
C PRO A 45 -2.55 -14.69 5.71
N ASP A 46 -3.54 -15.14 6.48
CA ASP A 46 -4.26 -14.30 7.47
C ASP A 46 -3.33 -13.64 8.51
N HIS A 47 -2.22 -14.29 8.83
CA HIS A 47 -1.25 -13.83 9.83
C HIS A 47 -0.11 -12.98 9.26
N THR A 48 -0.12 -12.67 7.97
CA THR A 48 0.87 -11.77 7.37
C THR A 48 0.75 -10.38 7.96
N GLY A 49 1.88 -9.76 8.36
CA GLY A 49 1.90 -8.42 8.93
C GLY A 49 1.46 -7.34 7.94
N PRO A 50 1.06 -6.14 8.40
CA PRO A 50 0.57 -5.09 7.51
C PRO A 50 1.61 -4.61 6.50
N GLY A 51 2.88 -4.48 6.88
CA GLY A 51 3.96 -4.06 5.97
C GLY A 51 4.21 -5.01 4.80
N ASP A 52 3.97 -6.31 5.00
CA ASP A 52 4.17 -7.34 3.98
C ASP A 52 2.99 -7.44 3.00
N ARG A 53 1.85 -6.83 3.32
CA ARG A 53 0.65 -6.84 2.47
C ARG A 53 0.78 -5.79 1.38
N LEU A 54 1.44 -6.15 0.28
CA LEU A 54 1.65 -5.24 -0.87
C LEU A 54 0.35 -4.89 -1.61
N ASN A 55 -0.75 -5.53 -1.25
CA ASN A 55 -2.05 -5.40 -1.89
C ASN A 55 -2.98 -4.42 -1.14
N VAL A 56 -2.48 -3.83 -0.06
CA VAL A 56 -3.11 -2.78 0.75
C VAL A 56 -2.20 -1.55 0.78
N ALA A 57 -2.80 -0.37 0.70
CA ALA A 57 -2.15 0.90 1.01
C ALA A 57 -2.75 1.46 2.30
N TYR A 58 -1.88 1.88 3.21
CA TYR A 58 -2.25 2.34 4.54
C TYR A 58 -2.31 3.86 4.60
N SER A 59 -3.28 4.37 5.36
CA SER A 59 -3.38 5.79 5.66
C SER A 59 -2.26 6.24 6.59
N SER A 60 -1.75 7.45 6.34
CA SER A 60 -0.62 8.07 7.05
C SER A 60 -0.83 9.55 7.26
#